data_AF-A0A7C4ZQM5-F1
#
_entry.id   AF-A0A7C4ZQM5-F1
#
_cell.length_a   1.000
_cell.length_b   1.000
_cell.length_c   1.000
_cell.angle_alpha   90.00
_cell.angle_beta   90.00
_cell.angle_gamma   90.00
#
_symmetry.space_group_name_H-M   'P 1'
#
loop_
_entity.id
_entity.type
_entity.pdbx_description
1 polymer ?
#
loop_
_entity_poly.entity_id
_entity_poly.type
_entity_poly.pdbx_seq_one_letter_code
_entity_poly.pdbx_strand_id
1 'polypeptide(L)' 'MPEYRYATLALHAGYTPEPGGPRQVPVAQSTSFVFESAEHAARLFAL' A
#
# COMPACT_ATOMS: atom_id res chain seq x y z
N MET A 1 -10.36 15.96 -0.57
CA MET A 1 -10.91 14.84 0.21
C MET A 1 -11.82 15.44 1.29
N PRO A 2 -12.95 14.81 1.65
CA PRO A 2 -13.77 15.28 2.75
C PRO A 2 -12.93 15.42 4.02
N GLU A 3 -13.17 16.47 4.80
CA GLU A 3 -12.47 16.68 6.07
C GLU A 3 -13.09 15.78 7.14
N TYR A 4 -12.48 14.61 7.33
CA TYR A 4 -12.90 13.67 8.36
C TYR A 4 -12.29 14.03 9.73
N ARG A 5 -13.01 13.67 10.80
CA ARG A 5 -12.49 13.81 12.17
C ARG A 5 -11.26 12.91 12.37
N TYR A 6 -10.36 13.32 13.27
CA TYR A 6 -9.13 12.57 13.59
C TYR A 6 -9.38 11.08 13.87
N ALA A 7 -10.39 10.75 14.68
CA ALA A 7 -10.70 9.36 15.03
C ALA A 7 -11.04 8.49 13.81
N THR A 8 -11.67 9.07 12.79
CA THR A 8 -11.98 8.36 11.53
C THR A 8 -10.72 8.14 10.71
N LEU A 9 -9.85 9.14 10.62
CA LEU A 9 -8.58 9.02 9.90
C LEU A 9 -7.66 8.00 10.56
N ALA A 10 -7.55 8.01 11.90
CA ALA A 10 -6.76 7.05 12.64
C ALA A 10 -7.20 5.60 12.41
N LEU A 11 -8.49 5.38 12.12
CA LEU A 11 -9.04 4.03 11.90
C LEU A 11 -8.97 3.57 10.44
N HIS A 12 -9.10 4.48 9.47
CA HIS A 12 -9.35 4.11 8.07
C HIS A 12 -8.38 4.72 7.04
N ALA A 13 -7.59 5.73 7.39
CA ALA A 13 -6.72 6.37 6.41
C ALA A 13 -5.63 5.41 5.90
N GLY A 14 -5.37 5.45 4.59
CA GLY A 14 -4.30 4.69 3.94
C GLY A 14 -4.68 3.28 3.48
N TYR A 15 -5.88 2.76 3.80
CA TYR A 15 -6.33 1.46 3.32
C TYR A 15 -7.83 1.43 3.00
N THR A 16 -8.15 1.05 1.76
CA THR A 16 -9.53 0.82 1.31
C THR A 16 -9.62 -0.62 0.83
N PRO A 17 -10.30 -1.52 1.57
CA PRO A 17 -10.49 -2.89 1.13
C PRO A 17 -11.25 -2.94 -0.19
N GLU A 18 -10.75 -3.70 -1.16
CA GLU A 18 -11.49 -4.04 -2.37
C GLU A 18 -12.67 -4.97 -2.05
N PRO A 19 -13.70 -5.04 -2.92
CA PRO A 19 -14.80 -5.99 -2.75
C PRO A 19 -14.30 -7.44 -2.62
N GLY A 20 -14.63 -8.11 -1.52
CA GLY A 20 -14.16 -9.47 -1.22
C GLY A 20 -12.73 -9.57 -0.67
N GLY A 21 -12.01 -8.45 -0.60
CA GLY A 21 -10.68 -8.36 -0.02
C GLY A 21 -10.67 -8.33 1.52
N PRO A 22 -9.49 -8.49 2.14
CA PRO A 22 -9.36 -8.47 3.59
C PRO A 22 -9.65 -7.08 4.14
N ARG A 23 -10.40 -7.01 5.26
CA ARG A 23 -10.73 -5.75 5.95
C ARG A 23 -9.53 -5.16 6.68
N GLN A 24 -8.61 -6.01 7.13
CA GLN A 24 -7.33 -5.61 7.72
C GLN A 24 -6.26 -5.52 6.63
N VAL A 25 -5.27 -4.64 6.84
CA VAL A 25 -4.10 -4.55 5.96
C VAL A 25 -3.30 -5.86 6.07
N PRO A 26 -3.01 -6.56 4.97
CA PRO A 26 -2.16 -7.75 5.00
C PRO A 26 -0.75 -7.42 5.49
N VAL A 27 -0.16 -8.34 6.27
CA VAL A 27 1.23 -8.22 6.71
C VAL A 27 2.16 -8.70 5.60
N ALA A 28 2.94 -7.80 5.02
CA ALA A 28 3.97 -8.12 4.03
C ALA A 28 5.22 -8.69 4.73
N GLN A 29 5.15 -9.94 5.18
CA GLN A 29 6.24 -10.63 5.88
C GLN A 29 7.31 -11.16 4.91
N SER A 30 7.98 -10.24 4.23
CA SER A 30 9.08 -10.50 3.30
C SER A 30 10.20 -9.47 3.50
N THR A 31 11.42 -9.84 3.14
CA THR A 31 12.57 -8.93 3.09
C THR A 31 12.86 -8.43 1.69
N SER A 32 12.19 -8.98 0.66
CA SER A 32 12.44 -8.68 -0.75
C SER A 32 11.15 -8.66 -1.60
N PHE A 33 11.22 -7.99 -2.75
CA PHE A 33 10.16 -7.91 -3.77
C PHE A 33 10.76 -8.20 -5.16
N VAL A 34 9.95 -8.75 -6.06
CA VAL A 34 10.35 -9.03 -7.45
C VAL A 34 10.09 -7.81 -8.33
N PHE A 35 11.02 -7.52 -9.24
CA PHE A 35 10.82 -6.50 -10.27
C PHE A 35 10.28 -7.13 -11.56
N GLU A 36 9.39 -6.41 -12.23
CA GLU A 36 8.85 -6.81 -13.54
C GLU A 36 9.93 -6.91 -14.63
N SER A 37 10.98 -6.07 -14.55
CA SER A 37 12.13 -6.09 -15.48
C SER A 37 13.33 -5.35 -14.87
N ALA A 38 14.51 -5.51 -15.47
CA ALA A 38 15.71 -4.76 -15.08
C ALA A 38 15.51 -3.23 -15.23
N GLU A 39 14.82 -2.82 -16.28
CA GLU A 39 14.47 -1.43 -16.57
C GLU A 39 13.47 -0.85 -15.54
N HIS A 40 12.50 -1.66 -15.06
CA HIS A 40 11.64 -1.26 -13.94
C HIS A 40 12.44 -1.04 -12.66
N ALA A 41 13.38 -1.95 -12.34
CA ALA A 41 14.25 -1.78 -11.19
C ALA A 41 15.09 -0.50 -11.30
N ALA A 42 15.71 -0.24 -12.46
CA ALA A 42 16.52 0.95 -12.70
C ALA A 42 15.74 2.24 -12.39
N ARG A 43 14.49 2.37 -12.87
CA ARG A 43 13.65 3.54 -12.60
C ARG A 43 13.34 3.74 -11.11
N LEU A 44 13.11 2.66 -10.36
CA LEU A 44 12.84 2.75 -8.92
C LEU A 44 14.06 3.22 -8.12
N PHE A 45 15.27 2.99 -8.64
CA PHE A 45 16.53 3.40 -8.01
C PHE A 45 17.23 4.59 -8.70
N ALA A 46 16.56 5.23 -9.67
CA ALA A 46 17.07 6.35 -10.45
C ALA A 46 18.43 6.06 -11.13
N LEU A 47 18.56 4.88 -11.74
CA LEU A 47 19.73 4.41 -12.49
C LEU A 47 19.60 4.64 -14.00
#